data_AF-A0A0M9UKW5-F1
#
_entry.id   AF-A0A0M9UKW5-F1
#
_cell.length_a   1.000
_cell.length_b   1.000
_cell.length_c   1.000
_cell.angle_alpha   90.00
_cell.angle_beta   90.00
_cell.angle_gamma   90.00
#
_symmetry.space_group_name_H-M   'P 1'
#
loop_
_entity.id
_entity.type
_entity.pdbx_description
1 polymer ?
#
loop_
_entity_poly.entity_id
_entity_poly.type
_entity_poly.pdbx_seq_one_letter_code
_entity_poly.pdbx_strand_id
1 'polypeptide(L)' 'MGIGEPIVEMRRRTYDGSGLPIEYAIGLHRASRFQWNYSFEVPR' A
#
# COMPACT_ATOMS: atom_id res chain seq x y z
N MET A 1 5.36 -15.84 5.95
CA MET A 1 6.37 -15.51 4.94
C MET A 1 7.51 -16.49 5.12
N GLY A 2 7.98 -17.13 4.06
CA GLY A 2 9.22 -17.89 4.10
C GLY A 2 10.42 -16.96 4.07
N ILE A 3 11.56 -17.40 4.61
CA ILE A 3 12.83 -16.70 4.43
C ILE A 3 13.17 -16.70 2.94
N GLY A 4 13.49 -15.54 2.38
CA GLY A 4 13.77 -15.38 0.95
C GLY A 4 12.54 -15.38 0.03
N GLU A 5 11.32 -15.50 0.57
CA GLU A 5 10.09 -15.35 -0.23
C GLU A 5 9.95 -13.90 -0.72
N PRO A 6 9.69 -13.67 -2.02
CA PRO A 6 9.41 -12.32 -2.53
C PRO A 6 8.14 -11.72 -1.92
N ILE A 7 8.18 -10.42 -1.64
CA ILE A 7 7.12 -9.71 -0.94
C ILE A 7 6.77 -8.40 -1.64
N VAL A 8 5.57 -7.91 -1.34
CA VAL A 8 5.16 -6.54 -1.64
C VAL A 8 5.09 -5.79 -0.31
N GLU A 9 5.94 -4.78 -0.17
CA GLU A 9 5.87 -3.81 0.92
C GLU A 9 5.01 -2.62 0.48
N MET A 10 3.92 -2.37 1.19
CA MET A 10 3.05 -1.21 0.99
C MET A 10 3.22 -0.24 2.15
N ARG A 11 3.57 1.01 1.85
CA ARG A 11 3.63 2.10 2.83
C ARG A 11 2.42 2.99 2.67
N ARG A 12 1.62 3.12 3.72
CA ARG A 12 0.45 4.01 3.77
C ARG A 12 0.71 5.16 4.73
N ARG A 13 0.25 6.35 4.32
CA ARG A 13 0.05 7.50 5.21
C ARG A 13 -1.40 7.92 5.09
N THR A 14 -2.07 8.06 6.21
CA THR A 14 -3.45 8.53 6.26
C THR A 14 -3.46 9.94 6.83
N TYR A 15 -4.19 10.84 6.18
CA TYR A 15 -4.32 12.24 6.56
C TYR A 15 -5.77 12.49 6.99
N ASP A 16 -5.98 13.40 7.95
CA ASP A 16 -7.31 13.91 8.25
C ASP A 16 -7.78 14.92 7.20
N GLY A 17 -8.99 15.45 7.38
CA GLY A 17 -9.57 16.43 6.45
C GLY A 17 -8.82 17.78 6.39
N SER A 18 -7.92 18.05 7.34
CA SER A 18 -7.07 19.24 7.34
C SER A 18 -5.71 19.01 6.67
N GLY A 19 -5.40 17.77 6.28
CA GLY A 19 -4.10 17.39 5.74
C GLY A 19 -3.06 17.05 6.82
N LEU A 20 -3.46 16.87 8.08
CA LEU A 20 -2.55 16.41 9.13
C LEU A 20 -2.41 14.88 9.05
N PRO A 21 -1.18 14.31 9.05
CA PRO A 21 -1.00 12.87 9.07
C PRO A 21 -1.46 12.29 10.41
N ILE A 22 -2.41 11.35 10.36
CA ILE A 22 -2.99 10.67 11.53
C ILE A 22 -2.56 9.21 11.66
N GLU A 23 -2.03 8.61 10.58
CA GLU A 23 -1.54 7.22 10.62
C GLU A 23 -0.35 7.04 9.67
N TYR A 24 0.62 6.24 10.12
CA TYR A 24 1.67 5.66 9.30
C TYR A 24 1.64 4.15 9.44
N ALA A 25 1.53 3.42 8.32
CA ALA A 25 1.45 1.97 8.32
C ALA A 25 2.35 1.34 7.25
N ILE A 26 2.91 0.17 7.58
CA ILE A 26 3.63 -0.71 6.65
C ILE A 26 2.89 -2.04 6.60
N GLY A 27 2.42 -2.43 5.41
CA GLY A 27 1.83 -3.73 5.14
C GLY A 27 2.79 -4.59 4.33
N LEU A 28 3.01 -5.83 4.75
CA LEU A 28 3.81 -6.81 3.99
C LEU A 28 2.89 -7.92 3.50
N HIS A 29 2.87 -8.13 2.18
CA HIS A 29 2.10 -9.19 1.54
C HIS A 29 3.02 -10.16 0.81
N ARG A 30 2.73 -11.47 0.88
CA ARG A 30 3.42 -12.47 0.04
C ARG A 30 3.13 -12.16 -1.43
N ALA A 31 4.15 -11.94 -2.24
CA ALA A 31 3.96 -11.59 -3.65
C ALA A 31 3.20 -12.68 -4.43
N SER A 32 3.38 -13.95 -4.04
CA SER A 32 2.69 -15.11 -4.62
C SER A 32 1.17 -15.13 -4.42
N ARG A 33 0.63 -14.28 -3.53
CA ARG A 33 -0.80 -14.27 -3.15
C ARG A 33 -1.42 -12.88 -3.14
N PHE A 34 -0.70 -11.88 -3.63
CA PHE A 34 -1.13 -10.50 -3.60
C PHE A 34 -1.30 -9.96 -5.01
N GLN A 35 -2.44 -9.32 -5.25
CA GLN A 35 -2.69 -8.54 -6.43
C GLN A 35 -3.38 -7.24 -6.01
N TRP A 36 -2.97 -6.11 -6.59
CA TRP A 36 -3.67 -4.85 -6.45
C TRP A 36 -4.06 -4.35 -7.84
N ASN A 37 -5.34 -4.07 -8.01
CA ASN A 37 -5.88 -3.41 -9.19
C ASN A 37 -6.33 -2.01 -8.79
N TYR A 38 -6.06 -1.02 -9.63
CA TYR A 38 -6.57 0.33 -9.48
C TYR A 38 -7.05 0.86 -10.83
N SER A 39 -7.98 1.79 -10.77
CA SER A 39 -8.43 2.56 -11.92
C SER A 39 -8.32 4.02 -11.55
N PHE A 40 -7.87 4.85 -12.49
CA PHE A 40 -7.81 6.29 -12.32
C PHE A 40 -8.20 6.95 -13.63
N GLU A 41 -8.97 8.02 -13.53
CA GLU A 41 -9.29 8.85 -14.67
C GLU A 41 -8.09 9.73 -14.98
N VAL A 42 -7.69 9.82 -16.25
CA VAL A 42 -6.62 10.72 -16.69
C VAL A 42 -7.26 12.09 -16.97
N PRO A 43 -6.83 13.17 -16.27
CA PRO A 43 -7.29 14.51 -16.57
C PRO A 43 -6.89 14.91 -18.00
N ARG A 44 -7.79 15.56 -18.73
CA ARG A 44 -7.50 16.20 -20.02
C ARG A 44 -6.80 17.54 -19.83
#